data_AF-A0A2R5L522-F1
#
_entry.id   AF-A0A2R5L522-F1
#
_cell.length_a   1.000
_cell.length_b   1.000
_cell.length_c   1.000
_cell.angle_alpha   90.00
_cell.angle_beta   90.00
_cell.angle_gamma   90.00
#
_symmetry.space_group_name_H-M   'P 1'
#
loop_
_entity.id
_entity.type
_entity.pdbx_description
1 polymer ?
#
loop_
_entity_poly.entity_id
_entity_poly.type
_entity_poly.pdbx_seq_one_letter_code
_entity_poly.pdbx_strand_id
1 'polypeptide(L)'
;MSDPKQRQALLGNIKGFEKSRLKHTVTKVKQFKPTKADIESEKEHKQIIEGIETFDASKLKHAETQERNVLPTKEVIEQEKAA
;
A
#
# COMPACT_ATOMS: atom_id res chain seq x y z
N MET A 1 22.90 -30.61 18.65
CA MET A 1 23.85 -31.28 17.73
C MET A 1 23.08 -32.40 17.06
N SER A 2 22.84 -32.34 15.74
CA SER A 2 22.12 -33.41 15.04
C SER A 2 23.02 -34.65 14.91
N ASP A 3 22.46 -35.83 15.19
CA ASP A 3 23.24 -37.08 15.23
C ASP A 3 23.86 -37.42 13.86
N PRO A 4 25.17 -37.71 13.77
CA PRO A 4 25.85 -38.05 12.52
C PRO A 4 25.21 -39.21 11.75
N LYS A 5 24.64 -40.18 12.48
CA LYS A 5 23.92 -41.33 11.91
C LYS A 5 22.64 -40.91 11.17
N GLN A 6 21.89 -39.93 11.71
CA GLN A 6 20.70 -39.41 11.05
C GLN A 6 21.04 -38.67 9.75
N ARG A 7 22.14 -37.90 9.76
CA ARG A 7 22.65 -37.22 8.55
C ARG A 7 23.04 -38.23 7.46
N GLN A 8 23.72 -39.31 7.83
CA GLN A 8 24.13 -40.34 6.87
C GLN A 8 22.91 -41.05 6.26
N ALA A 9 21.91 -41.38 7.07
CA ALA A 9 20.66 -41.97 6.60
C ALA A 9 19.91 -41.03 5.63
N LEU A 10 19.83 -39.74 5.95
CA LEU A 10 19.21 -38.73 5.08
C LEU A 10 19.92 -38.63 3.72
N LEU A 11 21.26 -38.59 3.72
CA LEU A 11 22.05 -38.52 2.48
C LEU A 11 21.88 -39.77 1.60
N GLY A 12 21.77 -40.95 2.22
CA GLY A 12 21.46 -42.20 1.51
C GLY A 12 20.09 -42.14 0.82
N ASN A 13 19.08 -41.67 1.54
CA ASN A 13 17.72 -41.52 1.02
C ASN A 13 17.64 -40.53 -0.15
N ILE A 14 18.39 -39.42 -0.09
CA ILE A 14 18.44 -38.43 -1.17
C ILE A 14 19.16 -39.00 -2.41
N LYS A 15 20.22 -39.78 -2.24
CA LYS A 15 20.95 -40.41 -3.36
C LYS A 15 20.09 -41.42 -4.13
N GLY A 16 19.24 -42.18 -3.44
CA GLY A 16 18.31 -43.15 -4.04
C GLY A 16 16.96 -42.55 -4.47
N PHE A 17 16.86 -41.22 -4.55
CA PHE A 17 15.61 -40.56 -4.88
C PHE A 17 15.28 -40.68 -6.37
N GLU A 18 14.40 -41.63 -6.70
CA GLU A 18 13.84 -41.82 -8.03
C GLU A 18 12.85 -40.71 -8.41
N LYS A 19 13.32 -39.75 -9.22
CA LYS A 19 12.49 -38.66 -9.76
C LYS A 19 11.33 -39.16 -10.64
N SER A 20 11.48 -40.34 -11.23
CA SER A 20 10.46 -41.01 -12.06
C SER A 20 9.21 -41.42 -11.27
N ARG A 21 9.32 -41.61 -9.95
CA ARG A 21 8.18 -41.95 -9.08
C ARG A 21 7.37 -40.72 -8.65
N LEU A 22 7.83 -39.51 -8.98
CA LEU A 22 7.06 -38.29 -8.74
C LEU A 22 5.80 -38.31 -9.60
N LYS A 23 4.65 -38.07 -8.96
CA LYS A 23 3.39 -37.89 -9.69
C LYS A 23 3.51 -36.66 -10.58
N HIS A 24 3.13 -36.80 -11.84
CA HIS A 24 2.98 -35.65 -12.72
C HIS A 24 1.94 -34.71 -12.12
N THR A 25 2.34 -33.47 -11.88
CA THR A 25 1.44 -32.42 -11.43
C THR A 25 1.38 -31.35 -12.51
N VAL A 26 0.16 -31.02 -12.94
CA VAL A 26 -0.05 -29.91 -13.86
C VAL A 26 -0.03 -28.63 -13.03
N THR A 27 1.03 -27.85 -13.16
CA THR A 27 1.11 -26.53 -12.54
C THR A 27 0.14 -25.57 -13.23
N LYS A 28 -0.98 -25.26 -12.57
CA LYS A 28 -1.88 -24.18 -13.01
C LYS A 28 -1.27 -22.83 -12.61
N VAL A 29 -0.64 -22.15 -13.57
CA VAL A 29 -0.33 -20.72 -13.42
C VAL A 29 -1.66 -19.97 -13.40
N LYS A 30 -2.00 -19.37 -12.27
CA LYS A 30 -3.19 -18.52 -12.15
C LYS A 30 -2.91 -17.20 -12.87
N GLN A 31 -3.12 -17.17 -14.18
CA GLN A 31 -3.12 -15.93 -14.96
C GLN A 31 -4.50 -15.29 -14.83
N PHE A 32 -4.67 -14.43 -13.84
CA PHE A 32 -5.87 -13.60 -13.74
C PHE A 32 -5.76 -12.50 -14.79
N LYS A 33 -6.70 -12.47 -15.73
CA LYS A 33 -6.90 -11.28 -16.54
C LYS A 33 -7.54 -10.21 -15.65
N PRO A 34 -7.13 -8.94 -15.77
CA PRO A 34 -7.86 -7.85 -15.13
C PRO A 34 -9.35 -7.98 -15.43
N THR A 35 -10.17 -7.87 -14.39
CA THR A 35 -11.62 -7.82 -14.55
C THR A 35 -12.02 -6.47 -15.13
N LYS A 36 -13.27 -6.35 -15.59
CA LYS A 36 -13.81 -5.05 -16.04
C LYS A 36 -13.73 -3.99 -14.93
N ALA A 37 -13.99 -4.40 -13.68
CA ALA A 37 -13.90 -3.52 -12.52
C ALA A 37 -12.47 -3.04 -12.27
N ASP A 38 -11.48 -3.92 -12.43
CA ASP A 38 -10.06 -3.54 -12.26
C ASP A 38 -9.64 -2.49 -13.30
N ILE A 39 -10.08 -2.65 -14.55
CA ILE A 39 -9.78 -1.71 -15.64
C ILE A 39 -10.48 -0.37 -15.42
N GLU A 40 -11.74 -0.39 -14.97
CA GLU A 40 -12.50 0.83 -14.69
C GLU A 40 -11.90 1.62 -13.53
N SER A 41 -11.57 0.94 -12.43
CA SER A 41 -10.89 1.56 -11.30
C SER A 41 -9.54 2.15 -11.66
N GLU A 42 -8.72 1.43 -12.46
CA GLU A 42 -7.44 1.96 -12.93
C GLU A 42 -7.64 3.21 -13.81
N LYS A 43 -8.67 3.22 -14.67
CA LYS A 43 -8.98 4.36 -15.52
C LYS A 43 -9.41 5.58 -14.70
N GLU A 44 -10.28 5.41 -13.71
CA GLU A 44 -10.68 6.49 -12.80
C GLU A 44 -9.46 7.06 -12.06
N HIS A 45 -8.60 6.20 -11.54
CA HIS A 45 -7.38 6.64 -10.84
C HIS A 45 -6.44 7.44 -11.76
N LYS A 46 -6.24 6.99 -13.00
CA LYS A 46 -5.44 7.74 -13.99
C LYS A 46 -6.04 9.10 -14.30
N GLN A 47 -7.35 9.17 -14.49
CA GLN A 47 -8.04 10.45 -14.74
C GLN A 47 -7.86 11.44 -13.58
N ILE A 48 -7.88 10.95 -12.34
CA ILE A 48 -7.64 11.80 -11.16
C ILE A 48 -6.20 12.32 -11.16
N ILE A 49 -5.21 11.44 -11.40
CA ILE A 49 -3.80 11.83 -11.44
C ILE A 49 -3.56 12.87 -12.54
N GLU A 50 -4.01 12.60 -13.76
CA GLU A 50 -3.88 13.52 -14.90
C GLU A 50 -4.54 14.86 -14.61
N GLY A 51 -5.72 14.84 -13.98
CA GLY A 51 -6.44 16.04 -13.56
C GLY A 51 -5.66 16.88 -12.55
N ILE A 52 -4.93 16.24 -11.62
CA ILE A 52 -4.09 16.93 -10.63
C ILE A 52 -2.80 17.46 -11.29
N GLU A 53 -2.13 16.66 -12.11
CA GLU A 53 -0.88 17.03 -12.78
C GLU A 53 -1.06 18.22 -13.74
N THR A 54 -2.20 18.27 -14.43
CA THR A 54 -2.53 19.32 -15.39
C THR A 54 -3.36 20.46 -14.78
N PHE A 55 -3.60 20.42 -13.46
CA PHE A 55 -4.41 21.42 -12.78
C PHE A 55 -3.75 22.80 -12.84
N ASP A 56 -4.42 23.75 -13.46
CA ASP A 56 -3.99 25.14 -13.55
C ASP A 56 -4.60 25.95 -12.40
N ALA A 57 -3.78 26.25 -11.39
CA ALA A 57 -4.18 27.03 -10.23
C ALA A 57 -4.63 28.47 -10.58
N SER A 58 -4.23 29.01 -11.74
CA SER A 58 -4.67 30.35 -12.16
C SER A 58 -6.15 30.41 -12.52
N LYS A 59 -6.79 29.26 -12.78
CA LYS A 59 -8.23 29.14 -13.03
C LYS A 59 -9.07 29.17 -11.75
N LEU A 60 -8.43 29.15 -10.57
CA LEU A 60 -9.15 29.31 -9.31
C LEU A 60 -9.74 30.72 -9.21
N LYS A 61 -11.01 30.80 -8.79
CA LYS A 61 -11.65 32.08 -8.53
C LYS A 61 -11.00 32.73 -7.31
N HIS A 62 -10.81 34.05 -7.37
CA HIS A 62 -10.34 34.80 -6.21
C HIS A 62 -11.33 34.66 -5.05
N ALA A 63 -10.80 34.41 -3.85
CA ALA A 63 -11.54 34.35 -2.61
C ALA A 63 -10.80 35.16 -1.54
N GLU A 64 -11.50 36.15 -0.95
CA GLU A 64 -10.99 36.90 0.18
C GLU A 64 -11.14 36.06 1.47
N THR A 65 -10.04 35.81 2.16
CA THR A 65 -10.03 35.02 3.40
C THR A 65 -10.04 35.94 4.62
N GLN A 66 -11.04 35.78 5.49
CA GLN A 66 -11.10 36.51 6.77
C GLN A 66 -10.46 35.66 7.89
N GLU A 67 -9.21 35.94 8.22
CA GLU A 67 -8.54 35.32 9.37
C GLU A 67 -9.05 35.96 10.67
N ARG A 68 -9.81 35.19 11.47
CA ARG A 68 -10.31 35.62 12.78
C ARG A 68 -9.40 35.16 13.92
N ASN A 69 -8.11 35.44 13.80
CA ASN A 69 -7.13 35.16 14.84
C ASN A 69 -6.76 36.45 15.59
N VAL A 70 -7.73 37.00 16.34
CA VAL A 70 -7.47 38.18 17.17
C VAL A 70 -6.77 37.74 18.46
N LEU A 71 -5.68 38.41 18.80
CA LEU A 71 -5.04 38.23 20.09
C LEU A 71 -6.01 38.69 21.20
N PRO A 72 -6.05 37.98 22.35
CA PRO A 72 -6.85 38.42 23.48
C PRO A 72 -6.39 39.82 23.93
N THR A 73 -7.34 40.66 24.34
CA THR A 73 -7.00 41.97 24.91
C THR A 73 -6.49 41.82 26.34
N LYS A 74 -5.87 42.88 26.88
CA LYS A 74 -5.33 42.86 28.24
C LYS A 74 -6.41 42.56 29.28
N GLU A 75 -7.61 43.08 29.08
CA GLU A 75 -8.76 42.89 29.97
C GLU A 75 -9.19 41.42 30.01
N VAL A 76 -9.21 40.75 28.85
CA VAL A 76 -9.53 39.32 28.74
C VAL A 76 -8.48 38.48 29.46
N ILE A 77 -7.19 38.80 29.25
CA ILE A 77 -6.08 38.09 29.91
C ILE A 77 -6.16 38.24 31.44
N GLU A 78 -6.48 39.44 31.93
CA GLU A 78 -6.61 39.70 33.37
C GLU A 78 -7.83 38.99 33.97
N GLN A 79 -8.96 38.98 33.26
CA GLN A 79 -10.17 38.27 33.67
C GLN A 79 -9.93 36.75 33.77
N GLU A 80 -9.23 36.16 32.81
CA GLU A 80 -8.86 34.73 32.85
C GLU A 80 -7.87 34.42 33.97
N LYS A 81 -6.93 35.32 34.24
CA LYS A 81 -5.93 35.15 35.31
C LYS A 81 -6.54 35.23 36.72
N ALA A 82 -7.69 35.88 36.86
CA ALA A 82 -8.39 36.07 38.12
C ALA A 82 -9.44 34.98 38.43
N ALA A 83 -9.73 34.08 37.47
CA ALA A 83 -10.56 32.88 37.65
C ALA A 83 -9.75 31.72 38.25
#